data_AF-A0A0P9MAZ7-F1
#
_entry.id   AF-A0A0P9MAZ7-F1
#
_cell.length_a   1.000
_cell.length_b   1.000
_cell.length_c   1.000
_cell.angle_alpha   90.00
_cell.angle_beta   90.00
_cell.angle_gamma   90.00
#
_symmetry.space_group_name_H-M   'P 1'
#
loop_
_entity.id
_entity.type
_entity.pdbx_description
1 polymer ?
#
loop_
_entity_poly.entity_id
_entity_poly.type
_entity_poly.pdbx_seq_one_letter_code
_entity_poly.pdbx_strand_id
1 'polypeptide(L)'
;MSITINHLPSTLLKLPVVLTPSAWKESVHLEQPSHIAEVGTRLGEVVLEAYRELHLQPDEVQIDFGIYRFLPNGDRSGRHWLELRLHRMDAINGNSYLCISLRAEQPLNLF
;
A
#
# COMPACT_ATOMS: atom_id res chain seq x y z
N MET A 1 -11.87 28.72 -8.66
CA MET A 1 -10.93 27.93 -7.84
C MET A 1 -10.59 26.67 -8.61
N SER A 2 -9.35 26.57 -9.12
CA SER A 2 -8.92 25.41 -9.91
C SER A 2 -8.54 24.30 -8.94
N ILE A 3 -9.33 23.24 -8.87
CA ILE A 3 -8.97 22.04 -8.12
C ILE A 3 -7.98 21.30 -9.02
N THR A 4 -6.70 21.53 -8.83
CA THR A 4 -5.65 20.88 -9.61
C THR A 4 -5.59 19.41 -9.18
N ILE A 5 -6.27 18.54 -9.91
CA ILE A 5 -6.38 17.08 -9.68
C ILE A 5 -5.00 16.37 -9.78
N ASN A 6 -3.94 17.09 -10.19
CA ASN A 6 -2.61 16.54 -10.47
C ASN A 6 -1.50 17.17 -9.62
N HIS A 7 -1.71 17.35 -8.31
CA HIS A 7 -0.66 17.88 -7.43
C HIS A 7 0.35 16.85 -6.94
N LEU A 8 0.16 15.54 -7.18
CA LEU A 8 1.19 14.57 -6.80
C LEU A 8 2.39 14.72 -7.74
N PRO A 9 3.58 15.05 -7.22
CA PRO A 9 4.78 15.14 -8.05
C PRO A 9 4.98 13.84 -8.84
N SER A 10 5.26 13.95 -10.14
CA SER A 10 5.52 12.77 -10.99
C SER A 10 6.70 11.92 -10.49
N THR A 11 7.56 12.49 -9.65
CA THR A 11 8.63 11.79 -8.94
C THR A 11 8.07 10.77 -7.95
N LEU A 12 6.98 11.06 -7.24
CA LEU A 12 6.32 10.14 -6.31
C LEU A 12 5.56 9.02 -7.03
N LEU A 13 4.93 9.33 -8.18
CA LEU A 13 4.23 8.33 -9.00
C LEU A 13 5.17 7.28 -9.62
N LYS A 14 6.45 7.59 -9.75
CA LYS A 14 7.47 6.71 -10.33
C LYS A 14 8.20 5.86 -9.30
N LEU A 15 7.95 6.10 -8.00
CA LEU A 15 8.61 5.34 -6.95
C LEU A 15 8.13 3.89 -6.97
N PRO A 16 9.04 2.91 -6.85
CA PRO A 16 8.65 1.53 -6.64
C PRO A 16 7.79 1.39 -5.39
N VAL A 17 6.79 0.51 -5.43
CA VAL A 17 5.99 0.15 -4.26
C VAL A 17 6.44 -1.21 -3.76
N VAL A 18 6.78 -1.29 -2.48
CA VAL A 18 7.21 -2.51 -1.79
C VAL A 18 6.27 -2.76 -0.63
N LEU A 19 5.80 -4.00 -0.46
CA LEU A 19 5.02 -4.40 0.71
C LEU A 19 5.93 -5.18 1.67
N THR A 20 5.80 -4.96 2.98
CA THR A 20 6.39 -5.88 3.96
C THR A 20 5.79 -7.28 3.79
N PRO A 21 6.50 -8.36 4.19
CA PRO A 21 5.95 -9.71 4.10
C PRO A 21 4.61 -9.87 4.82
N SER A 22 4.44 -9.26 5.98
CA SER A 22 3.18 -9.29 6.75
C SER A 22 2.09 -8.51 6.03
N ALA A 23 2.37 -7.31 5.53
CA ALA A 23 1.40 -6.53 4.77
C ALA A 23 0.98 -7.27 3.49
N TRP A 24 1.91 -7.89 2.77
CA TRP A 24 1.58 -8.73 1.61
C TRP A 24 0.66 -9.88 2.00
N LYS A 25 1.01 -10.62 3.06
CA LYS A 25 0.22 -11.76 3.54
C LYS A 25 -1.19 -11.34 3.92
N GLU A 26 -1.34 -10.23 4.62
CA GLU A 26 -2.64 -9.78 5.09
C GLU A 26 -3.46 -9.11 3.99
N SER A 27 -2.86 -8.31 3.11
CA SER A 27 -3.61 -7.48 2.17
C SER A 27 -3.78 -8.06 0.76
N VAL A 28 -2.80 -8.84 0.27
CA VAL A 28 -2.73 -9.29 -1.12
C VAL A 28 -2.87 -10.80 -1.24
N HIS A 29 -2.20 -11.55 -0.37
CA HIS A 29 -2.19 -12.99 -0.43
C HIS A 29 -3.59 -13.59 -0.23
N LEU A 30 -3.78 -14.73 -0.88
CA LEU A 30 -4.93 -15.59 -0.75
C LEU A 30 -4.41 -17.04 -0.78
N GLU A 31 -4.78 -17.86 0.20
CA GLU A 31 -4.26 -19.24 0.33
C GLU A 31 -4.68 -20.12 -0.85
N GLN A 32 -5.92 -19.97 -1.32
CA GLN A 32 -6.49 -20.75 -2.42
C GLN A 32 -7.29 -19.85 -3.37
N PRO A 33 -6.61 -19.00 -4.17
CA PRO A 33 -7.30 -18.16 -5.14
C PRO A 33 -7.96 -19.03 -6.20
N SER A 34 -9.20 -18.73 -6.54
CA SER A 34 -9.88 -19.40 -7.66
C SER A 34 -9.28 -18.96 -9.00
N HIS A 35 -8.74 -17.73 -9.07
CA HIS A 35 -8.01 -17.21 -10.22
C HIS A 35 -6.90 -16.23 -9.80
N ILE A 36 -5.79 -16.18 -10.54
CA ILE A 36 -4.66 -15.27 -10.25
C ILE A 36 -5.07 -13.79 -10.26
N ALA A 37 -6.13 -13.47 -11.02
CA ALA A 37 -6.70 -12.12 -11.08
C ALA A 37 -7.18 -11.62 -9.71
N GLU A 38 -7.58 -12.50 -8.78
CA GLU A 38 -7.98 -12.09 -7.42
C GLU A 38 -6.81 -11.47 -6.66
N VAL A 39 -5.61 -12.05 -6.78
CA VAL A 39 -4.39 -11.51 -6.19
C VAL A 39 -4.07 -10.16 -6.82
N GLY A 40 -4.20 -10.05 -8.16
CA GLY A 40 -4.02 -8.80 -8.89
C GLY A 40 -4.99 -7.70 -8.47
N THR A 41 -6.27 -8.03 -8.27
CA THR A 41 -7.28 -7.10 -7.77
C THR A 41 -6.93 -6.61 -6.36
N ARG A 42 -6.60 -7.52 -5.43
CA ARG A 42 -6.20 -7.14 -4.07
C ARG A 42 -4.96 -6.24 -4.05
N LEU A 43 -3.94 -6.57 -4.84
CA LEU A 43 -2.76 -5.72 -5.00
C LEU A 43 -3.12 -4.33 -5.54
N GLY A 44 -3.96 -4.28 -6.57
CA GLY A 44 -4.43 -3.03 -7.16
C GLY A 44 -5.20 -2.15 -6.16
N GLU A 45 -6.08 -2.75 -5.35
CA GLU A 45 -6.82 -2.05 -4.30
C GLU A 45 -5.88 -1.43 -3.25
N VAL A 46 -4.91 -2.19 -2.75
CA VAL A 46 -3.92 -1.71 -1.76
C VAL A 46 -3.09 -0.55 -2.31
N VAL A 47 -2.54 -0.72 -3.51
CA VAL A 47 -1.67 0.29 -4.14
C VAL A 47 -2.46 1.55 -4.50
N LEU A 48 -3.67 1.41 -5.03
CA LEU A 48 -4.53 2.54 -5.35
C LEU A 48 -4.87 3.36 -4.12
N GLU A 49 -5.21 2.71 -3.00
CA GLU A 49 -5.55 3.42 -1.77
C GLU A 49 -4.33 4.14 -1.18
N ALA A 50 -3.15 3.51 -1.20
CA ALA A 50 -1.91 4.16 -0.80
C ALA A 50 -1.62 5.42 -1.62
N TYR A 51 -1.82 5.38 -2.95
CA TYR A 51 -1.63 6.57 -3.80
C TYR A 51 -2.70 7.64 -3.61
N ARG A 52 -3.94 7.26 -3.27
CA ARG A 52 -4.99 8.24 -2.90
C ARG A 52 -4.58 9.02 -1.66
N GLU A 53 -4.14 8.31 -0.62
CA GLU A 53 -3.71 8.94 0.63
C GLU A 53 -2.45 9.78 0.45
N LEU A 54 -1.49 9.27 -0.32
CA LEU A 54 -0.29 10.04 -0.69
C LEU A 54 -0.65 11.31 -1.50
N HIS A 55 -1.68 11.25 -2.35
CA HIS A 55 -2.16 12.43 -3.08
C HIS A 55 -2.76 13.48 -2.17
N LEU A 56 -3.46 13.07 -1.11
CA LEU A 56 -4.01 13.98 -0.10
C LEU A 56 -2.93 14.58 0.80
N GLN A 57 -1.83 13.85 0.99
CA GLN A 57 -0.77 14.16 1.96
C GLN A 57 0.63 14.01 1.34
N PRO A 58 0.98 14.74 0.26
CA PRO A 58 2.19 14.50 -0.53
C PRO A 58 3.51 14.77 0.20
N ASP A 59 3.46 15.61 1.23
CA ASP A 59 4.62 16.02 2.02
C ASP A 59 4.88 15.09 3.22
N GLU A 60 3.92 14.23 3.56
CA GLU A 60 4.05 13.31 4.68
C GLU A 60 4.97 12.13 4.34
N VAL A 61 5.87 11.83 5.28
CA VAL A 61 6.82 10.71 5.14
C VAL A 61 6.17 9.40 5.61
N GLN A 62 5.15 9.49 6.47
CA GLN A 62 4.38 8.34 6.94
C GLN A 62 2.88 8.67 6.94
N ILE A 63 2.09 7.79 6.35
CA ILE A 63 0.64 7.98 6.22
C ILE A 63 -0.07 6.71 6.70
N ASP A 64 -0.88 6.83 7.75
CA ASP A 64 -1.77 5.77 8.21
C ASP A 64 -2.99 5.70 7.28
N PHE A 65 -3.32 4.49 6.82
CA PHE A 65 -4.49 4.26 5.97
C PHE A 65 -5.06 2.86 6.23
N GLY A 66 -6.10 2.48 5.49
CA GLY A 66 -6.59 1.12 5.56
C GLY A 66 -7.55 0.76 4.45
N ILE A 67 -7.85 -0.52 4.38
CA ILE A 67 -8.75 -1.09 3.36
C ILE A 67 -9.73 -2.08 3.97
N TYR A 68 -10.91 -2.20 3.36
CA TYR A 68 -11.85 -3.29 3.65
C TYR A 68 -11.60 -4.46 2.72
N ARG A 69 -11.13 -5.58 3.27
CA ARG A 69 -10.74 -6.78 2.51
C ARG A 69 -11.37 -8.05 3.07
N PHE A 70 -11.38 -9.11 2.27
CA PHE A 70 -11.62 -10.47 2.77
C PHE A 70 -10.35 -11.03 3.43
N LEU A 71 -10.50 -12.04 4.30
CA LEU A 71 -9.37 -12.65 5.00
C LEU A 71 -8.45 -13.42 4.02
N PRO A 72 -7.17 -13.67 4.37
CA PRO A 72 -6.21 -14.33 3.47
C PRO A 72 -6.49 -15.82 3.33
N ASN A 73 -7.15 -16.43 4.33
CA ASN A 73 -7.59 -17.83 4.33
C ASN A 73 -8.76 -18.12 3.38
N GLY A 74 -9.24 -17.11 2.63
CA GLY A 74 -10.37 -17.27 1.71
C GLY A 74 -11.74 -17.15 2.35
N ASP A 75 -11.83 -16.80 3.63
CA ASP A 75 -13.12 -16.50 4.25
C ASP A 75 -13.75 -15.24 3.61
N ARG A 76 -14.96 -15.44 3.06
CA ARG A 76 -15.78 -14.41 2.41
C ARG A 76 -17.04 -14.07 3.22
N SER A 77 -17.11 -14.48 4.49
CA SER A 77 -18.22 -14.19 5.40
C SER A 77 -18.42 -12.69 5.64
N GLY A 78 -17.36 -11.90 5.53
CA GLY A 78 -17.41 -10.44 5.62
C GLY A 78 -16.09 -9.79 5.26
N ARG A 79 -16.14 -8.48 5.01
CA ARG A 79 -14.92 -7.67 4.85
C ARG A 79 -14.46 -7.15 6.20
N HIS A 80 -13.16 -7.21 6.43
CA HIS A 80 -12.49 -6.74 7.63
C HIS A 80 -11.65 -5.51 7.31
N TRP A 81 -11.66 -4.55 8.22
CA TRP A 81 -10.77 -3.39 8.15
C TRP A 81 -9.34 -3.83 8.45
N LEU A 82 -8.42 -3.51 7.55
CA LEU A 82 -6.98 -3.72 7.74
C LEU A 82 -6.30 -2.36 7.82
N GLU A 83 -5.66 -2.10 8.96
CA GLU A 83 -4.83 -0.91 9.15
C GLU A 83 -3.44 -1.10 8.56
N LEU A 84 -3.05 -0.17 7.71
CA LEU A 84 -1.79 -0.13 6.99
C LEU A 84 -1.08 1.21 7.23
N ARG A 85 0.20 1.25 6.91
CA ARG A 85 1.00 2.48 6.88
C ARG A 85 1.85 2.51 5.63
N LEU A 86 1.77 3.63 4.93
CA LEU A 86 2.65 3.98 3.82
C LEU A 86 3.84 4.75 4.39
N HIS A 87 5.06 4.37 4.00
CA HIS A 87 6.31 5.04 4.34
C HIS A 87 7.00 5.49 3.05
N ARG A 88 7.43 6.75 3.01
CA ARG A 88 8.34 7.24 1.98
C ARG A 88 9.77 7.00 2.44
N MET A 89 10.41 6.01 1.84
CA MET A 89 11.75 5.58 2.21
C MET A 89 12.75 6.31 1.33
N ASP A 90 13.55 7.17 1.94
CA ASP A 90 14.70 7.77 1.27
C ASP A 90 15.87 6.79 1.33
N ALA A 91 16.27 6.27 0.16
CA ALA A 91 17.38 5.34 0.08
C ALA A 91 18.70 6.08 0.31
N ILE A 92 19.53 5.57 1.23
CA ILE A 92 20.86 6.15 1.50
C ILE A 92 21.79 5.87 0.32
N ASN A 93 21.67 4.69 -0.29
CA ASN A 93 22.40 4.27 -1.48
C ASN A 93 21.46 3.57 -2.48
N GLY A 94 20.57 4.32 -3.15
CA GLY A 94 19.64 3.74 -4.13
C GLY A 94 18.54 4.70 -4.57
N ASN A 95 17.48 4.15 -5.18
CA ASN A 95 16.28 4.91 -5.50
C ASN A 95 15.33 4.89 -4.30
N SER A 96 14.77 6.05 -3.93
CA SER A 96 13.67 6.10 -2.96
C SER A 96 12.51 5.21 -3.40
N TYR A 97 11.73 4.72 -2.44
CA TYR A 97 10.59 3.84 -2.69
C TYR A 97 9.48 4.08 -1.67
N LEU A 98 8.29 3.59 -2.01
CA LEU A 98 7.12 3.58 -1.16
C LEU A 98 7.01 2.21 -0.48
N CYS A 99 7.08 2.17 0.84
CA CYS A 99 6.91 0.94 1.61
C CYS A 99 5.52 0.90 2.25
N ILE A 100 4.73 -0.14 1.97
CA ILE A 100 3.45 -0.39 2.63
C ILE A 100 3.67 -1.49 3.67
N SER A 101 3.26 -1.22 4.90
CA SER A 101 3.41 -2.11 6.05
C SER A 101 2.10 -2.21 6.82
N LEU A 102 1.98 -3.18 7.73
CA LEU A 102 0.93 -3.12 8.74
C LEU A 102 1.16 -1.89 9.63
N ARG A 103 0.09 -1.28 10.16
CA ARG A 103 0.22 -0.06 10.98
C ARG A 103 1.15 -0.22 12.19
N ALA A 104 1.18 -1.41 12.78
CA ALA A 104 2.02 -1.73 13.94
C ALA A 104 3.48 -2.08 13.58
N GLU A 105 3.80 -2.23 12.28
CA GLU A 105 5.16 -2.51 11.83
C GLU A 105 5.98 -1.23 11.67
N GLN A 106 7.28 -1.36 11.90
CA GLN A 106 8.26 -0.32 11.59
C GLN A 106 9.29 -0.91 10.63
N PRO A 107 9.11 -0.70 9.31
CA PRO A 107 10.03 -1.23 8.32
C PRO A 107 11.42 -0.63 8.52
N LEU A 108 12.43 -1.49 8.59
CA LEU A 108 13.82 -1.05 8.53
C LEU A 108 14.12 -0.63 7.10
N ASN A 109 14.93 0.41 6.91
CA ASN A 109 15.49 0.75 5.59
C ASN A 109 16.28 -0.46 5.08
N LEU A 110 15.73 -1.19 4.13
CA LEU A 110 16.33 -2.44 3.65
C LEU A 110 17.32 -2.25 2.48
N PHE A 111 17.53 -1.02 2.01
CA PHE A 111 18.47 -0.71 0.92
C PHE A 111 19.05 0.71 1.06
#